data_AF-A0A7D5NWJ9-F1
#
_entry.id   AF-A0A7D5NWJ9-F1
#
_cell.length_a   1.000
_cell.length_b   1.000
_cell.length_c   1.000
_cell.angle_alpha   90.00
_cell.angle_beta   90.00
_cell.angle_gamma   90.00
#
_symmetry.space_group_name_H-M   'P 1'
#
loop_
_entity.id
_entity.type
_entity.pdbx_description
1 polymer ?
#
loop_
_entity_poly.entity_id
_entity_poly.type
_entity_poly.pdbx_seq_one_letter_code
_entity_poly.pdbx_strand_id
1 'polypeptide(L)'
;MRLTEVRTITRLTKGSRYRVVSKGDLNSSIVSEGDFQGFVQFGQDSGLCMLLDQRTGEEKMTRIIPSANVLYIDVIDAKEEEEVKRKDVPLVSYG
;
A
#
# COMPACT_ATOMS: atom_id res chain seq x y z
N MET A 1 13.09 30.03 1.43
CA MET A 1 12.08 29.00 1.77
C MET A 1 11.86 28.17 0.51
N ARG A 2 12.45 26.96 0.42
CA ARG A 2 12.28 26.11 -0.77
C ARG A 2 10.86 25.53 -0.71
N LEU A 3 10.06 25.83 -1.74
CA LEU A 3 8.84 25.09 -2.02
C LEU A 3 9.28 23.65 -2.29
N THR A 4 8.99 22.74 -1.35
CA THR A 4 9.05 21.30 -1.61
C THR A 4 8.14 21.04 -2.80
N GLU A 5 8.68 20.55 -3.90
CA GLU A 5 7.88 20.05 -5.02
C GLU A 5 6.83 19.10 -4.45
N VAL A 6 5.55 19.44 -4.64
CA VAL A 6 4.46 18.52 -4.35
C VAL A 6 4.55 17.41 -5.38
N ARG A 7 5.23 16.32 -5.02
CA ARG A 7 5.30 15.12 -5.85
C ARG A 7 3.88 14.58 -5.99
N THR A 8 3.35 14.58 -7.21
CA THR A 8 2.03 14.02 -7.51
C THR A 8 2.08 12.50 -7.33
N ILE A 9 1.42 11.99 -6.30
CA ILE A 9 1.30 10.55 -6.07
C ILE A 9 0.14 10.01 -6.90
N THR A 10 0.44 9.18 -7.91
CA THR A 10 -0.59 8.62 -8.80
C THR A 10 -0.98 7.18 -8.46
N ARG A 11 -0.15 6.48 -7.67
CA ARG A 11 -0.37 5.10 -7.23
C ARG A 11 0.42 4.80 -5.96
N LEU A 12 0.04 3.74 -5.25
CA LEU A 12 0.83 3.19 -4.15
C LEU A 12 2.04 2.44 -4.72
N THR A 13 3.23 2.87 -4.30
CA THR A 13 4.51 2.28 -4.72
C THR A 13 5.06 1.32 -3.67
N LYS A 14 5.40 0.09 -4.07
CA LYS A 14 5.97 -0.92 -3.16
C LYS A 14 7.25 -0.38 -2.49
N GLY A 15 7.39 -0.67 -1.21
CA GLY A 15 8.49 -0.21 -0.37
C GLY A 15 8.39 1.25 0.06
N SER A 16 7.36 1.99 -0.36
CA SER A 16 7.03 3.30 0.19
C SER A 16 6.32 3.15 1.53
N ARG A 17 6.45 4.17 2.39
CA ARG A 17 5.87 4.18 3.73
C ARG A 17 4.57 4.95 3.77
N TYR A 18 3.56 4.33 4.36
CA TYR A 18 2.23 4.91 4.48
C TYR A 18 1.69 4.75 5.90
N ARG A 19 0.77 5.65 6.27
CA ARG A 19 -0.17 5.45 7.37
C ARG A 19 -1.52 5.11 6.75
N VAL A 20 -2.03 3.93 7.03
CA VAL A 20 -3.36 3.49 6.60
C VAL A 20 -4.29 3.54 7.80
N VAL A 21 -5.40 4.25 7.64
CA VAL A 21 -6.48 4.28 8.61
C VAL A 21 -7.64 3.48 8.05
N SER A 22 -8.00 2.40 8.73
CA SER A 22 -9.07 1.49 8.32
C SER A 22 -10.21 1.46 9.33
N LYS A 23 -11.38 1.01 8.88
CA LYS A 23 -12.54 0.74 9.73
C LYS A 23 -12.19 -0.29 10.81
N GLY A 24 -12.41 0.07 12.07
CA GLY A 24 -12.38 -0.85 13.20
C GLY A 24 -13.79 -1.28 13.58
N ASP A 25 -14.07 -1.34 14.87
CA ASP A 25 -15.41 -1.60 15.42
C ASP A 25 -16.33 -0.40 15.19
N LEU A 26 -17.58 -0.48 15.68
CA LEU A 26 -18.69 0.43 15.39
C LEU A 26 -18.34 1.92 15.28
N ASN A 27 -17.48 2.43 16.16
CA ASN A 27 -17.04 3.82 16.19
C ASN A 27 -15.52 3.96 16.33
N SER A 28 -14.74 2.97 15.90
CA SER A 28 -13.29 3.01 16.01
C SER A 28 -12.61 2.86 14.64
N SER A 29 -11.36 3.32 14.59
CA SER A 29 -10.47 3.14 13.46
C SER A 29 -9.19 2.45 13.89
N ILE A 30 -8.62 1.66 13.01
CA ILE A 30 -7.32 1.03 13.22
C ILE A 30 -6.29 1.82 12.42
N VAL A 31 -5.22 2.25 13.07
CA VAL A 31 -4.07 2.90 12.43
C VAL A 31 -2.99 1.86 12.21
N SER A 32 -2.50 1.74 10.98
CA SER A 32 -1.39 0.87 10.62
C SER A 32 -0.34 1.69 9.87
N GLU A 33 0.89 1.72 10.39
CA GLU A 33 2.03 2.39 9.75
C GLU A 33 3.08 1.37 9.35
N GLY A 34 3.69 1.58 8.18
CA GLY A 34 4.78 0.74 7.69
C GLY A 34 4.90 0.77 6.17
N ASP A 35 5.61 -0.23 5.64
CA ASP A 35 5.98 -0.30 4.23
C ASP A 35 4.95 -1.07 3.42
N PHE A 36 4.43 -0.46 2.35
CA PHE A 36 3.54 -1.13 1.41
C PHE A 36 4.27 -2.23 0.63
N GLN A 37 3.75 -3.45 0.66
CA GLN A 37 4.35 -4.61 -0.01
C GLN A 37 3.65 -4.98 -1.33
N GLY A 38 2.50 -4.37 -1.61
CA GLY A 38 1.68 -4.63 -2.79
C GLY A 38 0.22 -4.92 -2.42
N PHE A 39 -0.59 -5.22 -3.44
CA PHE A 39 -1.93 -5.74 -3.25
C PHE A 39 -1.92 -7.27 -3.22
N VAL A 40 -2.79 -7.85 -2.41
CA VAL A 40 -2.98 -9.30 -2.30
C VAL A 40 -4.47 -9.62 -2.52
N GLN A 41 -4.74 -10.66 -3.28
CA GLN A 41 -6.08 -11.22 -3.45
C GLN A 41 -6.34 -12.29 -2.38
N PHE A 42 -7.52 -12.27 -1.77
CA PHE A 42 -7.98 -13.30 -0.86
C PHE A 42 -9.44 -13.63 -1.16
N GLY A 43 -9.69 -14.81 -1.73
CA GLY A 43 -11.00 -15.15 -2.27
C GLY A 43 -11.41 -14.19 -3.39
N GLN A 44 -12.60 -13.59 -3.25
CA GLN A 44 -13.13 -12.59 -4.19
C GLN A 44 -12.69 -11.16 -3.85
N ASP A 45 -12.02 -10.96 -2.71
CA ASP A 45 -11.63 -9.65 -2.21
C ASP A 45 -10.14 -9.36 -2.47
N SER A 46 -9.77 -8.09 -2.30
CA SER A 46 -8.38 -7.63 -2.34
C SER A 46 -8.03 -6.77 -1.14
N GLY A 47 -6.75 -6.72 -0.79
CA GLY A 47 -6.25 -5.92 0.31
C GLY A 47 -4.85 -5.36 0.09
N LEU A 48 -4.54 -4.31 0.84
CA LEU A 48 -3.20 -3.75 0.93
C LEU A 48 -2.37 -4.63 1.86
N CYS A 49 -1.24 -5.13 1.37
CA CYS A 49 -0.27 -5.83 2.20
C CYS A 49 0.74 -4.81 2.72
N MET A 50 0.89 -4.74 4.04
CA MET A 50 1.82 -3.85 4.73
C MET A 50 2.75 -4.64 5.64
N LEU A 51 4.03 -4.28 5.62
CA LEU A 51 4.97 -4.67 6.66
C LEU A 51 4.94 -3.59 7.74
N LEU A 52 4.42 -3.91 8.92
CA LEU A 52 4.18 -2.93 9.98
C LEU A 52 5.49 -2.50 10.66
N ASP A 53 5.51 -1.24 11.10
CA ASP A 53 6.53 -0.75 12.02
C ASP A 53 6.50 -1.55 13.32
N GLN A 54 7.69 -1.78 13.89
CA GLN A 54 7.83 -2.55 15.10
C GLN A 54 8.20 -1.67 16.28
N ARG A 55 7.71 -2.03 17.46
CA ARG A 55 8.38 -1.62 18.70
C ARG A 55 9.54 -2.58 18.97
N THR A 56 10.57 -2.08 19.64
CA THR A 56 11.79 -2.84 19.96
C THR A 56 11.44 -4.15 20.65
N GLY A 57 11.86 -5.29 20.07
CA GLY A 57 11.67 -6.63 20.64
C GLY A 57 10.48 -7.42 20.10
N GLU A 58 9.68 -6.86 19.18
CA GLU A 58 8.56 -7.58 18.54
C GLU A 58 8.97 -8.22 17.20
N GLU A 59 8.20 -9.21 16.72
CA GLU A 59 8.38 -9.83 15.40
C GLU A 59 7.73 -9.01 14.28
N LYS A 60 8.29 -9.11 13.06
CA LYS A 60 7.86 -8.29 11.92
C LYS A 60 6.51 -8.80 11.45
N MET A 61 5.45 -8.04 11.72
CA MET A 61 4.11 -8.42 11.35
C MET A 61 3.75 -7.90 9.96
N THR A 62 3.36 -8.83 9.09
CA THR A 62 2.70 -8.50 7.82
C THR A 62 1.20 -8.44 8.05
N ARG A 63 0.57 -7.34 7.65
CA ARG A 63 -0.88 -7.14 7.76
C ARG A 63 -1.49 -6.98 6.37
N ILE A 64 -2.55 -7.73 6.10
CA ILE A 64 -3.43 -7.51 4.95
C ILE A 64 -4.62 -6.69 5.44
N ILE A 65 -4.78 -5.48 4.90
CA ILE A 65 -5.91 -4.59 5.18
C ILE A 65 -6.87 -4.68 3.99
N PRO A 66 -8.11 -5.16 4.16
CA PRO A 66 -9.08 -5.20 3.07
C PRO A 66 -9.25 -3.82 2.43
N SER A 67 -9.14 -3.73 1.11
CA SER A 67 -9.18 -2.46 0.39
C SER A 67 -10.50 -1.73 0.64
N ALA A 68 -11.61 -2.46 0.74
CA ALA A 68 -12.94 -1.93 1.05
C ALA A 68 -13.07 -1.32 2.46
N ASN A 69 -12.13 -1.61 3.37
CA ASN A 69 -12.13 -1.11 4.74
C ASN A 69 -11.19 0.08 4.95
N VAL A 70 -10.42 0.50 3.93
CA VAL A 70 -9.59 1.70 4.03
C VAL A 70 -10.48 2.94 4.07
N LEU A 71 -10.23 3.80 5.07
CA LEU A 71 -10.88 5.11 5.19
C LEU A 71 -10.07 6.19 4.47
N TYR A 72 -8.77 6.24 4.77
CA TYR A 72 -7.80 7.10 4.08
C TYR A 72 -6.38 6.54 4.23
N ILE A 73 -5.48 7.08 3.40
CA ILE A 73 -4.06 6.73 3.38
C ILE A 73 -3.26 8.03 3.37
N ASP A 74 -2.41 8.22 4.36
CA ASP A 74 -1.41 9.28 4.34
C ASP A 74 -0.11 8.76 3.74
N VAL A 75 0.51 9.57 2.88
CA VAL A 75 1.81 9.29 2.28
C VAL A 75 2.89 9.85 3.19
N ILE A 76 3.71 8.98 3.80
CA ILE A 76 4.79 9.40 4.71
C ILE A 76 6.09 9.55 3.92
N ASP A 77 6.46 8.53 3.15
CA ASP A 77 7.65 8.53 2.30
C ASP A 77 7.37 7.77 1.00
N ALA A 78 7.40 8.47 -0.12
CA ALA A 78 7.12 7.91 -1.44
C ALA A 78 8.43 7.66 -2.19
N LYS A 79 8.69 6.37 -2.45
CA LYS A 79 9.76 5.96 -3.36
C LYS A 79 9.40 6.30 -4.80
N GLU A 80 10.43 6.52 -5.60
CA GLU A 80 10.27 6.80 -7.02
C GLU A 80 9.64 5.61 -7.73
N GLU A 81 8.71 5.91 -8.63
CA GLU A 81 8.09 4.91 -9.47
C GLU A 81 9.13 4.37 -10.44
N GLU A 82 9.51 3.10 -10.33
CA GLU A 82 10.17 2.43 -11.44
C GLU A 82 9.15 2.36 -12.59
N GLU A 83 9.43 3.04 -13.70
CA GLU A 83 8.70 2.86 -14.94
C GLU A 83 8.86 1.40 -15.38
N VAL A 84 7.85 0.58 -15.05
CA VAL A 84 7.75 -0.77 -15.59
C VAL A 84 7.58 -0.61 -17.09
N LYS A 85 8.69 -0.74 -17.84
CA LYS A 85 8.67 -0.95 -19.28
C LYS A 85 7.75 -2.13 -19.53
N ARG A 86 6.53 -1.88 -20.01
CA ARG A 86 5.64 -2.93 -20.50
C ARG A 86 6.43 -3.69 -21.56
N LYS A 87 6.86 -4.91 -21.24
CA LYS A 87 7.26 -5.85 -22.28
C LYS A 87 5.97 -6.19 -23.02
N ASP A 88 5.93 -5.86 -24.30
CA ASP A 88 4.88 -6.31 -25.21
C ASP A 88 4.76 -7.83 -25.10
N VAL A 89 3.76 -8.30 -24.36
CA VAL A 89 3.40 -9.71 -24.36
C VAL A 89 2.53 -9.89 -25.60
N PRO A 90 2.94 -10.67 -26.61
CA PRO A 90 2.12 -10.90 -27.78
C PRO A 90 0.81 -11.57 -27.34
N LEU A 91 -0.33 -11.05 -27.76
CA LEU A 91 -1.60 -11.74 -27.62
C LEU A 91 -1.53 -13.06 -28.40
N VAL A 92 -1.42 -14.18 -27.69
CA VAL A 92 -1.70 -15.50 -28.27
C VAL A 92 -3.18 -15.77 -28.08
N SER A 93 -3.93 -15.67 -29.18
CA SER A 93 -5.35 -16.06 -29.27
C SER A 93 -5.42 -17.57 -29.48
N TYR A 94 -6.08 -18.30 -28.59
CA TYR A 94 -6.56 -19.65 -28.90
C TYR A 94 -7.95 -19.50 -29.51
N GLY A 95 -8.07 -19.88 -30.79
CA GLY A 95 -9.35 -20.05 -31.47
C GLY A 95 -10.06 -21.34 -31.05
#